data_AF-A0A1V6JAC3-F1
#
_entry.id   AF-A0A1V6JAC3-F1
#
_cell.length_a   1.000
_cell.length_b   1.000
_cell.length_c   1.000
_cell.angle_alpha   90.00
_cell.angle_beta   90.00
_cell.angle_gamma   90.00
#
_symmetry.space_group_name_H-M   'P 1'
#
loop_
_entity.id
_entity.type
_entity.pdbx_description
1 polymer ?
#
loop_
_entity_poly.entity_id
_entity_poly.type
_entity_poly.pdbx_seq_one_letter_code
_entity_poly.pdbx_strand_id
1 'polypeptide(L)' 'MSKSMIVGLVILAVFILLLLKADGNVVVQLGSWGRKISAAYALLAAAGVGVVVGALLRK' A
#
# COMPACT_ATOMS: atom_id res chain seq x y z
N MET A 1 -7.77 12.91 21.49
CA MET A 1 -6.84 12.34 20.48
C MET A 1 -6.21 13.48 19.70
N SER A 2 -4.90 13.42 19.41
CA SER A 2 -4.28 14.42 18.54
C SER A 2 -4.82 14.26 17.11
N LYS A 3 -4.98 15.37 16.38
CA LYS A 3 -5.48 15.36 15.00
C LYS A 3 -4.62 14.44 14.10
N SER A 4 -3.33 14.37 14.38
CA SER A 4 -2.38 13.48 13.68
C SER A 4 -2.66 11.99 13.88
N MET A 5 -3.17 11.59 15.05
CA MET A 5 -3.50 10.19 15.35
C MET A 5 -4.74 9.73 14.56
N ILE A 6 -5.72 10.61 14.40
CA ILE A 6 -6.94 10.35 13.63
C ILE A 6 -6.60 10.19 12.15
N VAL A 7 -5.77 11.07 11.59
CA VAL A 7 -5.33 10.98 10.19
C VAL A 7 -4.59 9.68 9.91
N GLY A 8 -3.70 9.25 10.81
CA GLY A 8 -3.00 7.96 10.67
C GLY A 8 -3.96 6.76 10.68
N LEU A 9 -4.96 6.78 11.57
CA LEU A 9 -5.99 5.74 11.66
C LEU A 9 -6.89 5.69 10.43
N VAL A 10 -7.25 6.84 9.86
CA VAL A 10 -8.06 6.93 8.64
C VAL A 10 -7.29 6.39 7.44
N ILE A 11 -6.01 6.74 7.30
CA ILE A 11 -5.15 6.20 6.22
C ILE A 11 -5.05 4.68 6.34
N LEU A 12 -4.86 4.16 7.55
CA LEU A 12 -4.80 2.72 7.81
C LEU A 12 -6.11 2.02 7.43
N ALA A 13 -7.25 2.59 7.80
CA ALA A 13 -8.57 2.02 7.49
C ALA A 13 -8.84 1.99 5.98
N VAL A 14 -8.55 3.07 5.26
CA VAL A 14 -8.69 3.13 3.79
C VAL A 14 -7.78 2.09 3.13
N PHE A 15 -6.58 1.87 3.67
CA PHE A 15 -5.64 0.88 3.15
C PHE A 15 -6.15 -0.56 3.30
N ILE A 16 -6.72 -0.90 4.46
CA ILE A 16 -7.32 -2.22 4.71
C ILE A 16 -8.52 -2.45 3.77
N LEU A 17 -9.33 -1.42 3.53
CA LEU A 17 -10.46 -1.51 2.58
C LEU A 17 -9.98 -1.75 1.15
N LEU A 18 -8.89 -1.11 0.73
CA LEU A 18 -8.28 -1.37 -0.59
C LEU A 18 -7.72 -2.79 -0.70
N LEU A 19 -7.11 -3.33 0.36
CA LEU A 19 -6.66 -4.73 0.41
C LEU A 19 -7.82 -5.71 0.32
N LEU A 20 -8.91 -5.47 1.03
CA LEU A 20 -10.11 -6.31 0.99
C LEU A 20 -10.80 -6.30 -0.37
N LYS A 21 -10.74 -5.18 -1.10
CA LYS A 21 -11.34 -5.04 -2.43
C LYS A 21 -10.42 -5.49 -3.56
N ALA A 22 -9.17 -5.85 -3.25
CA ALA A 22 -8.16 -6.22 -4.23
C ALA A 22 -8.33 -7.68 -4.68
N ASP A 23 -9.47 -7.98 -5.29
CA ASP A 23 -9.73 -9.26 -5.94
C ASP A 23 -9.29 -9.17 -7.40
N GLY A 24 -8.08 -9.63 -7.69
CA GLY A 24 -7.59 -9.69 -9.07
C GLY A 24 -6.07 -9.79 -9.21
N ASN A 25 -5.61 -10.03 -10.44
CA ASN A 25 -4.20 -9.94 -10.79
C ASN A 25 -3.92 -8.54 -11.34
N VAL A 26 -3.00 -7.81 -10.71
CA VAL A 26 -2.51 -6.52 -11.20
C VAL A 26 -1.33 -6.79 -12.14
N VAL A 27 -1.33 -6.16 -13.31
CA VAL A 27 -0.20 -6.24 -14.24
C VAL A 27 0.82 -5.21 -13.81
N VAL A 28 1.92 -5.66 -13.23
CA VAL A 28 3.05 -4.80 -12.91
C VAL A 28 3.96 -4.79 -14.14
N GLN A 29 4.06 -3.64 -14.80
CA GLN A 29 4.95 -3.44 -15.94
C GLN A 29 6.29 -2.93 -15.44
N LEU A 30 7.32 -3.78 -15.50
CA LEU A 30 8.72 -3.37 -15.34
C LEU A 30 9.32 -3.22 -16.74
N GLY A 31 9.24 -2.01 -17.31
CA GLY A 31 9.66 -1.76 -18.69
C GLY A 31 8.77 -2.52 -19.69
N SER A 32 9.36 -3.33 -20.57
CA SER A 32 8.59 -4.16 -21.52
C SER A 32 8.09 -5.49 -20.94
N TRP A 33 8.43 -5.81 -19.68
CA TRP A 33 8.05 -7.05 -19.03
C TRP A 33 6.84 -6.83 -18.11
N GLY A 34 5.67 -7.22 -18.59
CA GLY A 34 4.44 -7.25 -17.78
C GLY A 34 4.29 -8.58 -17.06
N ARG A 35 4.40 -8.58 -15.72
CA ARG A 35 4.09 -9.77 -14.91
C ARG A 35 2.75 -9.57 -14.21
N LYS A 36 1.84 -10.54 -14.36
CA LYS A 36 0.61 -10.61 -13.58
C LYS A 36 0.98 -11.05 -12.16
N ILE A 37 0.79 -10.15 -11.19
CA ILE A 37 1.03 -10.42 -9.77
C ILE A 37 -0.32 -10.25 -9.07
N SER A 38 -0.63 -11.11 -8.10
CA SER A 38 -1.86 -10.95 -7.32
C SER A 38 -1.88 -9.57 -6.65
N ALA A 39 -3.03 -8.89 -6.71
CA ALA A 39 -3.21 -7.55 -6.19
C ALA A 39 -2.85 -7.44 -4.70
N ALA A 40 -3.08 -8.52 -3.95
CA ALA A 40 -2.69 -8.62 -2.55
C ALA A 40 -1.17 -8.45 -2.35
N TYR A 41 -0.34 -9.07 -3.18
CA TYR A 41 1.12 -8.92 -3.08
C TYR A 41 1.59 -7.53 -3.54
N ALA A 42 0.97 -6.96 -4.58
CA ALA A 42 1.30 -5.62 -5.04
C ALA A 42 0.97 -4.56 -3.98
N LEU A 43 -0.19 -4.67 -3.32
CA LEU A 43 -0.58 -3.78 -2.23
C LEU A 43 0.27 -3.99 -0.98
N LEU A 44 0.61 -5.24 -0.62
CA LEU A 44 1.53 -5.52 0.48
C LEU A 44 2.91 -4.89 0.25
N ALA A 45 3.44 -5.00 -0.98
CA ALA A 45 4.71 -4.38 -1.35
C ALA A 45 4.63 -2.85 -1.25
N ALA A 46 3.58 -2.23 -1.78
CA ALA A 46 3.36 -0.80 -1.67
C ALA A 46 3.24 -0.33 -0.20
N ALA A 47 2.57 -1.12 0.65
CA ALA A 47 2.49 -0.87 2.09
C ALA A 47 3.88 -0.87 2.73
N GLY A 48 4.68 -1.90 2.44
CA GLY A 48 6.04 -2.04 2.94
C GLY A 48 6.91 -0.85 2.57
N VAL A 49 6.86 -0.41 1.29
CA VAL A 49 7.60 0.78 0.85
C VAL A 49 7.11 2.03 1.57
N GLY A 50 5.79 2.22 1.71
CA GLY A 50 5.22 3.37 2.40
C GLY A 50 5.66 3.47 3.87
N VAL A 51 5.71 2.35 4.59
CA VAL A 51 6.21 2.29 5.98
C VAL A 51 7.69 2.62 6.04
N VAL A 52 8.51 2.04 5.17
CA VAL A 52 9.96 2.28 5.15
C VAL A 52 10.26 3.74 4.81
N VAL A 53 9.60 4.31 3.80
CA VAL A 53 9.75 5.73 3.41
C VAL A 53 9.25 6.64 4.54
N GLY A 54 8.10 6.34 5.14
CA GLY A 54 7.60 7.10 6.29
C GLY A 54 8.53 7.06 7.50
N ALA A 55 9.17 5.92 7.76
CA ALA A 55 10.17 5.78 8.82
C ALA A 55 11.46 6.55 8.50
N LEU A 56 11.91 6.55 7.25
CA LEU A 56 13.10 7.29 6.80
C LEU A 56 12.88 8.82 6.81
N LEU A 57 11.69 9.29 6.42
CA LEU A 57 11.32 10.71 6.41
C LEU A 57 10.96 11.27 7.80
N ARG A 58 10.81 10.40 8.80
CA ARG A 58 10.61 10.81 10.20
C ARG A 58 11.93 11.22 10.89
N LYS A 59 13.05 11.25 10.16
CA LYS A 59 14.31 11.86 10.59
C LYS A 59 14.23 13.38 10.53
#